data_AF-A0A9R0XPK0-F1
#
_entry.id   AF-A0A9R0XPK0-F1
#
_cell.length_a   1.000
_cell.length_b   1.000
_cell.length_c   1.000
_cell.angle_alpha   90.00
_cell.angle_beta   90.00
_cell.angle_gamma   90.00
#
_symmetry.space_group_name_H-M   'P 1'
#
loop_
_entity.id
_entity.type
_entity.pdbx_description
1 polymer ?
#
loop_
_entity_poly.entity_id
_entity_poly.type
_entity_poly.pdbx_seq_one_letter_code
_entity_poly.pdbx_strand_id
1 'polypeptide(L)'
;MLGGGKMKGDAVSGGSSSISPMVSFVLGAAAATVCVLFFMSASPGRSLVDIAAWSHNNGTATQHHHLRSVADAADAAHNATAVAVAAPAPAPVQASPYGDLEEVLARAATADRTVIMTQINAAWTKPGSLLDLFFESFRTGEGGVARLLDHLVIVTMDPAAYAGCQLVHPHCYFLRTTGVDYRGEKFFMSKDYLEMMWGRNKFQQTILQLGYNFLFTT
;
A
#
# COMPACT_ATOMS: atom_id res chain seq x y z
N MET A 1 -67.47 5.01 26.60
CA MET A 1 -67.84 5.46 25.23
C MET A 1 -66.61 5.25 24.37
N LEU A 2 -66.58 4.19 23.55
CA LEU A 2 -66.83 4.21 22.08
C LEU A 2 -65.85 5.15 21.37
N GLY A 3 -65.04 4.77 20.37
CA GLY A 3 -64.90 3.59 19.51
C GLY A 3 -63.54 3.73 18.78
N GLY A 4 -62.93 2.72 18.15
CA GLY A 4 -63.52 1.73 17.25
C GLY A 4 -63.36 2.20 15.80
N GLY A 5 -62.33 1.72 15.09
CA GLY A 5 -62.13 1.98 13.66
C GLY A 5 -60.99 1.16 13.06
N LYS A 6 -61.31 -0.06 12.61
CA LYS A 6 -60.47 -0.99 11.82
C LYS A 6 -61.13 -1.10 10.44
N MET A 7 -60.41 -0.97 9.32
CA MET A 7 -60.03 -2.01 8.33
C MET A 7 -59.96 -1.27 6.97
N LYS A 8 -58.95 -1.45 6.11
CA LYS A 8 -58.89 -2.39 4.95
C LYS A 8 -57.72 -1.82 4.10
N GLY A 9 -56.72 -2.51 3.57
CA GLY A 9 -56.64 -3.89 3.12
C GLY A 9 -56.78 -3.93 1.59
N ASP A 10 -55.80 -3.39 0.84
CA ASP A 10 -55.67 -3.63 -0.60
C ASP A 10 -54.29 -4.23 -0.89
N ALA A 11 -54.30 -5.54 -1.10
CA ALA A 11 -53.23 -6.29 -1.72
C ALA A 11 -53.53 -6.39 -3.22
N VAL A 12 -52.60 -5.93 -4.07
CA VAL A 12 -52.57 -6.29 -5.49
C VAL A 12 -51.19 -6.86 -5.81
N SER A 13 -51.15 -8.19 -5.75
CA SER A 13 -50.48 -9.12 -6.66
C SER A 13 -49.36 -8.56 -7.58
N GLY A 14 -48.13 -8.53 -7.08
CA GLY A 14 -46.92 -8.61 -7.90
C GLY A 14 -46.38 -10.05 -7.84
N GLY A 15 -46.73 -10.88 -8.82
CA GLY A 15 -46.29 -12.27 -8.92
C GLY A 15 -44.77 -12.35 -9.06
N SER A 16 -44.08 -12.51 -7.93
CA SER A 16 -42.66 -12.84 -7.92
C SER A 16 -42.56 -14.36 -8.03
N SER A 17 -42.15 -14.86 -9.20
CA SER A 17 -41.82 -16.28 -9.37
C SER A 17 -40.75 -16.65 -8.34
N SER A 18 -41.13 -17.35 -7.28
CA SER A 18 -40.20 -17.82 -6.26
C SER A 18 -39.40 -18.97 -6.86
N ILE A 19 -38.23 -18.65 -7.41
CA ILE A 19 -37.29 -19.65 -7.92
C ILE A 19 -36.71 -20.37 -6.71
N SER A 20 -36.98 -21.68 -6.61
CA SER A 20 -36.48 -22.52 -5.51
C SER A 20 -34.95 -22.36 -5.37
N PRO A 21 -34.40 -22.33 -4.15
CA PRO A 21 -32.96 -22.20 -3.93
C PRO A 21 -32.14 -23.30 -4.63
N MET A 22 -32.73 -24.49 -4.81
CA MET A 22 -32.16 -25.57 -5.62
C MET A 22 -32.01 -25.19 -7.10
N VAL A 23 -33.02 -24.52 -7.66
CA VAL A 23 -33.01 -24.09 -9.07
C VAL A 23 -31.99 -22.98 -9.26
N SER A 24 -31.91 -22.01 -8.33
CA SER A 24 -30.89 -20.96 -8.34
C SER A 24 -29.47 -21.52 -8.24
N PHE A 25 -29.26 -22.52 -7.38
CA PHE A 25 -27.98 -23.21 -7.26
C PHE A 25 -27.59 -23.95 -8.54
N VAL A 26 -28.52 -24.70 -9.15
CA VAL A 26 -28.27 -25.43 -10.41
C VAL A 26 -27.97 -24.47 -11.56
N LEU A 27 -28.71 -23.36 -11.67
CA LEU A 27 -28.43 -22.30 -12.65
C LEU A 27 -27.05 -21.66 -12.44
N GLY A 28 -26.69 -21.38 -11.19
CA GLY A 28 -25.36 -20.85 -10.84
C GLY A 28 -24.23 -21.84 -11.19
N ALA A 29 -24.40 -23.11 -10.85
CA ALA A 29 -23.42 -24.16 -11.16
C ALA A 29 -23.27 -24.40 -12.67
N ALA A 30 -24.39 -24.38 -13.41
CA ALA A 30 -24.37 -24.49 -14.88
C ALA A 30 -23.64 -23.31 -15.52
N ALA A 31 -23.91 -22.07 -15.08
CA ALA A 31 -23.24 -20.87 -15.57
C ALA A 31 -21.73 -20.89 -15.31
N ALA A 32 -21.30 -21.30 -14.10
CA ALA A 32 -19.89 -21.44 -13.76
C ALA A 32 -19.18 -22.48 -14.63
N THR A 33 -19.83 -23.63 -14.88
CA THR A 33 -19.29 -24.70 -15.72
C THR A 33 -19.11 -24.25 -17.16
N VAL A 34 -20.09 -23.53 -17.71
CA VAL A 34 -20.00 -22.94 -19.06
C VAL A 34 -18.86 -21.93 -19.13
N CYS A 35 -18.69 -21.07 -18.12
CA CYS A 35 -17.59 -20.10 -18.08
C CYS A 35 -16.22 -20.80 -18.06
N VAL A 36 -16.05 -21.84 -17.24
CA VAL A 36 -14.79 -22.61 -17.19
C VAL A 36 -14.50 -23.28 -18.53
N LEU A 37 -15.50 -23.89 -19.17
CA LEU A 37 -15.33 -24.50 -20.49
C LEU A 37 -14.99 -23.47 -21.58
N PHE A 38 -15.57 -22.27 -21.53
CA PHE A 38 -15.24 -21.18 -22.45
C PHE A 38 -13.82 -20.65 -22.24
N PHE A 39 -13.38 -20.51 -20.98
CA PHE A 39 -12.00 -20.11 -20.67
C PHE A 39 -10.98 -21.18 -21.08
N MET A 40 -11.31 -22.45 -20.90
CA MET A 40 -10.45 -23.57 -21.31
C MET A 40 -10.36 -23.69 -22.84
N SER A 41 -11.44 -23.42 -23.58
CA SER A 41 -11.45 -23.46 -25.05
C SER A 41 -10.83 -22.22 -25.69
N ALA A 42 -10.96 -21.05 -25.07
CA ALA A 42 -10.37 -19.79 -25.54
C ALA A 42 -8.85 -19.67 -25.27
N SER A 43 -8.25 -20.61 -24.54
CA SER A 43 -6.81 -20.63 -24.27
C SER A 43 -6.23 -22.06 -24.36
N PRO A 44 -6.02 -22.61 -25.57
CA PRO A 44 -5.49 -23.96 -25.75
C PRO A 44 -4.03 -24.13 -25.29
N GLY A 45 -3.37 -23.07 -24.79
CA GLY A 45 -1.93 -23.03 -24.57
C GLY A 45 -1.45 -22.77 -23.14
N ARG A 46 -2.33 -22.60 -22.14
CA ARG A 46 -1.89 -22.44 -20.74
C ARG A 46 -1.89 -23.80 -20.05
N SER A 47 -0.84 -24.56 -20.34
CA SER A 47 -0.55 -25.84 -19.68
C SER A 47 -0.33 -25.63 -18.18
N LEU A 48 -0.86 -26.54 -17.36
CA LEU A 48 -0.61 -26.62 -15.90
C LEU A 48 0.88 -26.81 -15.52
N VAL A 49 1.77 -26.92 -16.51
CA VAL A 49 3.22 -27.10 -16.34
C VAL A 49 3.93 -25.82 -15.87
N ASP A 50 3.36 -24.63 -16.07
CA ASP A 50 3.99 -23.37 -15.68
C ASP A 50 4.03 -23.13 -14.15
N ILE A 51 3.23 -23.87 -13.37
CA ILE A 51 3.24 -23.77 -11.90
C ILE A 51 4.41 -24.56 -11.29
N ALA A 52 4.95 -25.56 -12.01
CA ALA A 52 6.09 -26.35 -11.53
C ALA A 52 7.45 -25.67 -11.75
N ALA A 53 7.54 -24.73 -12.71
CA ALA A 53 8.80 -24.06 -13.06
C ALA A 53 9.28 -23.02 -12.03
N TRP A 54 8.44 -22.64 -11.06
CA TRP A 54 8.82 -21.73 -9.97
C TRP A 54 9.33 -22.44 -8.71
N SER A 55 9.19 -23.77 -8.62
CA SER A 55 9.54 -24.54 -7.41
C SER A 55 11.00 -25.02 -7.38
N HIS A 56 11.72 -24.97 -8.50
CA HIS A 56 13.12 -25.40 -8.57
C HIS A 56 13.96 -24.40 -9.37
N ASN A 57 14.56 -23.42 -8.68
CA ASN A 57 15.87 -22.87 -9.06
C ASN A 57 16.51 -22.18 -7.84
N ASN A 58 17.11 -23.00 -6.99
CA ASN A 58 18.24 -22.61 -6.16
C ASN A 58 19.48 -23.20 -6.86
N GLY A 59 20.31 -22.36 -7.48
CA GLY A 59 21.47 -22.84 -8.22
C GLY A 59 22.01 -21.85 -9.23
N THR A 60 23.16 -21.28 -8.89
CA THR A 60 24.14 -20.61 -9.74
C THR A 60 24.17 -21.07 -11.21
N ALA A 61 24.07 -20.12 -12.14
CA ALA A 61 24.64 -20.27 -13.48
C ALA A 61 24.96 -18.90 -14.09
N THR A 62 26.24 -18.54 -14.02
CA THR A 62 26.92 -17.67 -14.97
C THR A 62 26.57 -18.08 -16.40
N GLN A 63 26.05 -17.14 -17.21
CA GLN A 63 26.08 -17.29 -18.66
C GLN A 63 26.68 -16.04 -19.30
N HIS A 64 27.96 -16.18 -19.61
CA HIS A 64 28.73 -15.35 -20.50
C HIS A 64 28.11 -15.36 -21.90
N HIS A 65 27.81 -14.19 -22.46
CA HIS A 65 27.79 -13.99 -23.90
C HIS A 65 28.49 -12.66 -24.26
N HIS A 66 29.81 -12.78 -24.41
CA HIS A 66 30.61 -12.34 -25.56
C HIS A 66 30.15 -11.10 -26.35
N LEU A 67 30.76 -9.93 -26.07
CA LEU A 67 31.01 -8.90 -27.08
C LEU A 67 32.46 -8.41 -26.94
N ARG A 68 33.18 -8.49 -28.06
CA ARG A 68 34.63 -8.30 -28.20
C ARG A 68 35.04 -6.86 -27.87
N SER A 69 36.00 -6.76 -26.95
CA SER A 69 36.95 -5.65 -26.85
C SER A 69 37.86 -5.64 -28.08
N VAL A 70 38.01 -4.49 -28.73
CA VAL A 70 39.15 -4.18 -29.60
C VAL A 70 39.71 -2.85 -29.13
N ALA A 71 40.84 -2.90 -28.43
CA ALA A 71 41.77 -1.79 -28.29
C ALA A 71 42.93 -2.07 -29.27
N ASP A 72 43.34 -1.08 -30.04
CA ASP A 72 44.72 -0.54 -30.00
C ASP A 72 45.01 0.47 -31.13
N ALA A 73 45.88 1.43 -30.75
CA ALA A 73 46.83 2.22 -31.54
C ALA A 73 46.46 3.63 -32.09
N ALA A 74 46.92 4.62 -31.32
CA ALA A 74 47.88 5.70 -31.65
C ALA A 74 47.53 6.89 -32.60
N ASP A 75 47.69 8.08 -32.00
CA ASP A 75 48.20 9.38 -32.48
C ASP A 75 47.75 9.99 -33.84
N ALA A 76 47.06 11.13 -33.75
CA ALA A 76 47.41 12.36 -34.50
C ALA A 76 46.61 13.58 -34.00
N ALA A 77 47.35 14.60 -33.57
CA ALA A 77 46.89 15.89 -33.06
C ALA A 77 45.84 16.59 -33.95
N HIS A 78 44.70 16.97 -33.38
CA HIS A 78 43.84 18.03 -33.92
C HIS A 78 43.44 18.98 -32.78
N ASN A 79 43.97 20.20 -32.88
CA ASN A 79 43.73 21.32 -31.98
C ASN A 79 42.28 21.80 -32.18
N ALA A 80 41.38 21.48 -31.24
CA ALA A 80 40.00 21.96 -31.23
C ALA A 80 39.71 22.60 -29.88
N THR A 81 39.47 23.91 -29.88
CA THR A 81 39.04 24.69 -28.73
C THR A 81 37.70 24.17 -28.22
N ALA A 82 37.73 23.44 -27.10
CA ALA A 82 36.53 23.00 -26.40
C ALA A 82 35.88 24.20 -25.69
N VAL A 83 34.78 24.70 -26.25
CA VAL A 83 33.89 25.63 -25.55
C VAL A 83 33.16 24.82 -24.48
N ALA A 84 33.50 25.04 -23.22
CA ALA A 84 32.78 24.46 -22.09
C ALA A 84 31.36 25.05 -22.05
N VAL A 85 30.39 24.31 -22.59
CA VAL A 85 28.97 24.61 -22.39
C VAL A 85 28.65 24.20 -20.95
N ALA A 86 28.41 25.20 -20.10
CA ALA A 86 27.96 24.97 -18.74
C ALA A 86 26.71 24.08 -18.77
N ALA A 87 26.73 22.99 -18.00
CA ALA A 87 25.58 22.12 -17.85
C ALA A 87 24.38 22.98 -17.37
N PRO A 88 23.19 22.82 -17.97
CA PRO A 88 22.02 23.56 -17.52
C PRO A 88 21.78 23.27 -16.04
N ALA A 89 21.47 24.32 -15.28
CA ALA A 89 21.14 24.20 -13.87
C ALA A 89 20.06 23.12 -13.67
N PRO A 90 20.14 22.29 -12.62
CA PRO A 90 19.12 21.28 -12.35
C PRO A 90 17.76 21.97 -12.27
N ALA A 91 16.77 21.38 -12.93
CA ALA A 91 15.41 21.87 -12.91
C ALA A 91 14.92 22.03 -11.46
N PRO A 92 14.12 23.06 -11.15
CA PRO A 92 13.61 23.25 -9.80
C PRO A 92 12.88 21.98 -9.36
N VAL A 93 13.34 21.39 -8.24
CA VAL A 93 12.69 20.23 -7.62
C VAL A 93 11.28 20.67 -7.26
N GLN A 94 10.29 20.14 -7.97
CA GLN A 94 8.90 20.39 -7.61
C GLN A 94 8.66 19.77 -6.23
N ALA A 95 8.18 20.59 -5.29
CA ALA A 95 7.83 20.09 -3.96
C ALA A 95 6.76 19.02 -4.11
N SER A 96 7.03 17.81 -3.60
CA SER A 96 6.05 16.73 -3.59
C SER A 96 4.80 17.21 -2.84
N PRO A 97 3.58 16.91 -3.34
CA PRO A 97 2.35 17.22 -2.59
C PRO A 97 2.30 16.52 -1.22
N TYR A 98 3.20 15.54 -1.00
CA TYR A 98 3.37 14.80 0.24
C TYR A 98 4.57 15.26 1.06
N GLY A 99 5.12 16.46 0.79
CA GLY A 99 6.22 17.03 1.58
C GLY A 99 7.47 16.16 1.53
N ASP A 100 7.90 15.68 2.69
CA ASP A 100 9.11 14.88 2.92
C ASP A 100 8.88 13.35 2.85
N LEU A 101 7.70 12.91 2.39
CA LEU A 101 7.32 11.49 2.39
C LEU A 101 8.34 10.59 1.69
N GLU A 102 8.77 10.92 0.47
CA GLU A 102 9.72 10.09 -0.27
C GLU A 102 11.07 9.97 0.47
N GLU A 103 11.49 11.03 1.17
CA GLU A 103 12.72 11.06 1.95
C GLU A 103 12.62 10.16 3.19
N VAL A 104 11.50 10.23 3.92
CA VAL A 104 11.22 9.36 5.07
C VAL A 104 11.17 7.89 4.64
N LEU A 105 10.46 7.59 3.54
CA LEU A 105 10.36 6.24 2.99
C LEU A 105 11.74 5.73 2.54
N ALA A 106 12.54 6.55 1.86
CA ALA A 106 13.88 6.16 1.42
C ALA A 106 14.81 5.81 2.59
N ARG A 107 14.70 6.53 3.73
CA ARG A 107 15.51 6.23 4.93
C ARG A 107 15.06 4.98 5.66
N ALA A 108 13.76 4.73 5.73
CA ALA A 108 13.20 3.61 6.47
C ALA A 108 13.17 2.31 5.66
N ALA A 109 13.15 2.37 4.33
CA ALA A 109 12.91 1.18 3.54
C ALA A 109 14.05 0.14 3.60
N THR A 110 13.65 -1.12 3.54
CA THR A 110 14.56 -2.24 3.26
C THR A 110 15.11 -2.17 1.83
N ALA A 111 16.07 -3.05 1.51
CA ALA A 111 16.66 -3.13 0.17
C ALA A 111 15.64 -3.39 -0.96
N ASP A 112 14.55 -4.10 -0.66
CA ASP A 112 13.42 -4.38 -1.55
C ASP A 112 12.31 -3.30 -1.50
N ARG A 113 12.63 -2.13 -0.95
CA ARG A 113 11.73 -0.97 -0.80
C ARG A 113 10.50 -1.24 0.07
N THR A 114 10.61 -2.11 1.08
CA THR A 114 9.54 -2.40 2.03
C THR A 114 9.67 -1.54 3.28
N VAL A 115 8.56 -0.96 3.75
CA VAL A 115 8.46 -0.27 5.05
C VAL A 115 7.41 -0.92 5.94
N ILE A 116 7.60 -0.86 7.26
CA ILE A 116 6.55 -1.18 8.23
C ILE A 116 5.90 0.15 8.61
N MET A 117 4.58 0.20 8.72
CA MET A 117 3.87 1.44 8.99
C MET A 117 2.85 1.29 10.09
N THR A 118 2.78 2.29 10.95
CA THR A 118 1.72 2.46 11.94
C THR A 118 1.16 3.88 11.88
N GLN A 119 -0.09 4.05 12.32
CA GLN A 119 -0.73 5.35 12.46
C GLN A 119 -1.08 5.60 13.92
N ILE A 120 -0.63 6.73 14.46
CA ILE A 120 -0.83 7.07 15.88
C ILE A 120 -1.41 8.47 16.05
N ASN A 121 -2.07 8.69 17.19
CA ASN A 121 -2.59 9.98 17.63
C ASN A 121 -1.82 10.50 18.84
N ALA A 122 -2.09 11.75 19.24
CA ALA A 122 -1.40 12.41 20.35
C ALA A 122 -1.44 11.63 21.66
N ALA A 123 -2.55 10.96 21.97
CA ALA A 123 -2.71 10.22 23.22
C ALA A 123 -1.72 9.04 23.32
N TRP A 124 -1.36 8.45 22.18
CA TRP A 124 -0.45 7.31 22.10
C TRP A 124 1.03 7.70 22.06
N THR A 125 1.33 9.00 22.00
CA THR A 125 2.72 9.52 22.04
C THR A 125 3.16 10.04 23.40
N LYS A 126 2.28 9.98 24.40
CA LYS A 126 2.62 10.43 25.76
C LYS A 126 3.65 9.49 26.39
N PRO A 127 4.54 9.99 27.27
CA PRO A 127 5.43 9.11 28.03
C PRO A 127 4.64 8.04 28.79
N GLY A 128 5.09 6.79 28.71
CA GLY A 128 4.46 5.61 29.30
C GLY A 128 3.18 5.15 28.60
N SER A 129 2.90 5.61 27.38
CA SER A 129 1.70 5.24 26.63
C SER A 129 1.96 4.11 25.61
N LEU A 130 0.99 3.87 24.71
CA LEU A 130 0.99 2.72 23.82
C LEU A 130 2.23 2.65 22.92
N LEU A 131 2.77 3.79 22.47
CA LEU A 131 3.97 3.80 21.62
C LEU A 131 5.22 3.28 22.35
N ASP A 132 5.36 3.58 23.64
CA ASP A 132 6.49 3.07 24.43
C ASP A 132 6.41 1.55 24.60
N LEU A 133 5.21 1.03 24.88
CA LEU A 133 4.96 -0.42 24.95
C LEU A 133 5.17 -1.09 23.60
N PHE A 134 4.75 -0.44 22.52
CA PHE A 134 4.98 -0.90 21.16
C PHE A 134 6.48 -1.03 20.91
N PHE A 135 7.29 -0.01 21.16
CA PHE A 135 8.74 -0.11 21.01
C PHE A 135 9.39 -1.14 21.91
N GLU A 136 8.98 -1.22 23.17
CA GLU A 136 9.51 -2.20 24.11
C GLU A 136 9.27 -3.63 23.60
N SER A 137 8.09 -3.90 23.05
CA SER A 137 7.75 -5.22 22.48
C SER A 137 8.71 -5.66 21.37
N PHE A 138 9.19 -4.73 20.53
CA PHE A 138 10.20 -5.02 19.51
C PHE A 138 11.59 -5.21 20.12
N ARG A 139 11.96 -4.40 21.11
CA ARG A 139 13.29 -4.46 21.76
C ARG A 139 13.48 -5.75 22.55
N THR A 140 12.44 -6.23 23.23
CA THR A 140 12.49 -7.47 24.02
C THR A 140 12.10 -8.70 23.20
N GLY A 141 11.67 -8.54 21.95
CA GLY A 141 11.22 -9.63 21.10
C GLY A 141 12.37 -10.54 20.66
N GLU A 142 12.08 -11.83 20.55
CA GLU A 142 13.04 -12.85 20.10
C GLU A 142 13.31 -12.78 18.58
N GLY A 143 14.35 -13.46 18.11
CA GLY A 143 14.64 -13.57 16.68
C GLY A 143 15.16 -12.28 16.02
N GLY A 144 15.58 -11.29 16.82
CA GLY A 144 16.16 -10.04 16.33
C GLY A 144 15.13 -9.09 15.73
N VAL A 145 13.87 -9.15 16.17
CA VAL A 145 12.80 -8.26 15.67
C VAL A 145 13.03 -6.79 16.03
N ALA A 146 13.89 -6.48 16.99
CA ALA A 146 14.29 -5.10 17.32
C ALA A 146 14.73 -4.30 16.09
N ARG A 147 15.43 -4.94 15.13
CA ARG A 147 15.88 -4.30 13.86
C ARG A 147 14.73 -3.84 12.97
N LEU A 148 13.52 -4.34 13.17
CA LEU A 148 12.35 -3.90 12.40
C LEU A 148 11.95 -2.47 12.74
N LEU A 149 12.38 -1.94 13.89
CA LEU A 149 12.18 -0.53 14.23
C LEU A 149 12.92 0.40 13.27
N ASP A 150 14.06 -0.02 12.70
CA ASP A 150 14.78 0.75 11.67
C ASP A 150 13.94 0.92 10.38
N HIS A 151 12.95 0.05 10.19
CA HIS A 151 12.07 0.04 9.03
C HIS A 151 10.65 0.55 9.33
N LEU A 152 10.41 1.01 10.55
CA LEU A 152 9.12 1.54 10.96
C LEU A 152 8.96 2.99 10.51
N VAL A 153 7.87 3.31 9.83
CA VAL A 153 7.41 4.67 9.57
C VAL A 153 6.16 4.92 10.41
N ILE A 154 6.23 5.94 11.26
CA ILE A 154 5.12 6.37 12.10
C ILE A 154 4.41 7.53 11.42
N VAL A 155 3.16 7.30 11.03
CA VAL A 155 2.32 8.28 10.35
C VAL A 155 1.45 8.96 11.39
N THR A 156 1.47 10.29 11.39
CA THR A 156 0.75 11.13 12.34
C THR A 156 -0.18 12.08 11.59
N MET A 157 -1.38 12.31 12.14
CA MET A 157 -2.37 13.22 11.55
C MET A 157 -2.62 14.45 12.44
N ASP A 158 -1.93 14.55 13.58
CA ASP A 158 -1.99 15.73 14.45
C ASP A 158 -0.58 16.24 14.83
N PRO A 159 -0.39 17.57 14.94
CA PRO A 159 0.90 18.15 15.31
C PRO A 159 1.49 17.69 16.64
N ALA A 160 0.66 17.32 17.63
CA ALA A 160 1.15 16.89 18.93
C ALA A 160 1.70 15.45 18.84
N ALA A 161 1.04 14.56 18.10
CA ALA A 161 1.59 13.24 17.77
C ALA A 161 2.87 13.34 16.97
N TYR A 162 2.95 14.25 15.99
CA TYR A 162 4.16 14.42 15.20
C TYR A 162 5.34 14.85 16.08
N ALA A 163 5.14 15.87 16.92
CA ALA A 163 6.16 16.31 17.87
C ALA A 163 6.56 15.20 18.85
N GLY A 164 5.59 14.47 19.40
CA GLY A 164 5.86 13.34 20.31
C GLY A 164 6.63 12.21 19.64
N CYS A 165 6.26 11.85 18.40
CA CYS A 165 6.97 10.86 17.60
C CYS A 165 8.43 11.25 17.38
N GLN A 166 8.70 12.50 16.99
CA GLN A 166 10.05 12.97 16.69
C GLN A 166 11.01 12.92 17.89
N LEU A 167 10.48 12.91 19.11
CA LEU A 167 11.29 12.75 20.32
C LEU A 167 11.83 11.34 20.52
N VAL A 168 11.16 10.34 19.93
CA VAL A 168 11.41 8.92 20.22
C VAL A 168 11.74 8.08 18.99
N HIS A 169 11.51 8.59 17.77
CA HIS A 169 11.65 7.83 16.53
C HIS A 169 12.13 8.70 15.34
N PRO A 170 13.08 8.23 14.51
CA PRO A 170 13.62 9.03 13.39
C PRO A 170 12.74 9.06 12.13
N HIS A 171 11.73 8.20 12.00
CA HIS A 171 10.94 8.05 10.77
C HIS A 171 9.47 8.42 11.01
N CYS A 172 9.26 9.67 11.42
CA CYS A 172 7.94 10.25 11.61
C CYS A 172 7.50 10.99 10.36
N TYR A 173 6.26 10.78 9.92
CA TYR A 173 5.66 11.52 8.81
C TYR A 173 4.37 12.21 9.26
N PHE A 174 4.22 13.49 8.93
CA PHE A 174 3.01 14.26 9.22
C PHE A 174 2.08 14.27 8.00
N LEU A 175 1.08 13.39 8.03
CA LEU A 175 0.07 13.30 6.98
C LEU A 175 -0.93 14.45 7.12
N ARG A 176 -0.70 15.50 6.33
CA ARG A 176 -1.61 16.64 6.22
C ARG A 176 -2.89 16.22 5.51
N THR A 177 -4.02 16.44 6.14
CA THR A 177 -5.33 16.13 5.57
C THR A 177 -6.13 17.41 5.34
N THR A 178 -6.86 17.45 4.23
CA THR A 178 -7.80 18.52 3.94
C THR A 178 -9.20 18.05 4.34
N GLY A 179 -9.92 18.84 5.15
CA GLY A 179 -11.34 18.60 5.47
C GLY A 179 -11.61 18.17 6.91
N VAL A 180 -11.15 16.99 7.33
CA VAL A 180 -11.50 16.45 8.66
C VAL A 180 -10.38 16.67 9.66
N ASP A 181 -10.72 17.25 10.82
CA ASP A 181 -9.86 17.29 11.99
C ASP A 181 -9.86 15.92 12.69
N TYR A 182 -8.70 15.26 12.69
CA TYR A 182 -8.50 13.91 13.25
C TYR A 182 -7.91 13.92 14.66
N ARG A 183 -7.85 15.07 15.33
CA ARG A 183 -7.32 15.17 16.72
C ARG A 183 -8.20 14.45 17.75
N GLY A 184 -9.49 14.33 17.47
CA GLY A 184 -10.47 13.67 18.35
C GLY A 184 -10.87 12.29 17.87
N GLU A 185 -11.38 11.48 18.79
CA GLU A 185 -12.02 10.20 18.45
C GLU A 185 -13.19 10.42 17.48
N LYS A 186 -13.31 9.55 16.48
CA LYS A 186 -14.45 9.55 15.55
C LYS A 186 -15.32 8.34 15.83
N PHE A 187 -16.61 8.58 16.02
CA PHE A 187 -17.58 7.51 16.23
C PHE A 187 -17.56 6.54 15.05
N PHE A 188 -17.52 5.25 15.36
CA PHE A 188 -17.51 4.18 14.38
C PHE A 188 -18.63 4.36 13.34
N MET A 189 -18.29 4.24 12.06
CA MET A 189 -19.20 4.40 10.90
C MET A 189 -19.81 5.79 10.69
N SER A 190 -19.42 6.80 11.46
CA SER A 190 -19.76 8.20 11.15
C SER A 190 -19.14 8.64 9.82
N LYS A 191 -19.67 9.72 9.24
CA LYS A 191 -19.10 10.31 8.02
C LYS A 191 -17.61 10.60 8.18
N ASP A 192 -17.23 11.28 9.26
CA ASP A 192 -15.84 11.61 9.57
C ASP A 192 -14.95 10.36 9.72
N TYR A 193 -15.48 9.29 10.33
CA TYR A 193 -14.78 8.02 10.45
C TYR A 193 -14.52 7.40 9.06
N LEU A 194 -15.54 7.37 8.20
CA LEU A 194 -15.38 6.84 6.84
C LEU A 194 -14.41 7.68 6.03
N GLU A 195 -14.48 9.01 6.11
CA GLU A 195 -13.54 9.91 5.45
C GLU A 195 -12.10 9.71 5.94
N MET A 196 -11.90 9.47 7.24
CA MET A 196 -10.60 9.09 7.81
C MET A 196 -10.07 7.80 7.18
N MET A 197 -10.90 6.76 7.14
CA MET A 197 -10.52 5.45 6.60
C MET A 197 -10.20 5.53 5.09
N TRP A 198 -10.96 6.33 4.34
CA TRP A 198 -10.65 6.63 2.94
C TRP A 198 -9.32 7.37 2.79
N GLY A 199 -9.04 8.34 3.66
CA GLY A 199 -7.75 9.03 3.71
C GLY A 199 -6.59 8.07 3.93
N ARG A 200 -6.74 7.13 4.88
CA ARG A 200 -5.74 6.08 5.14
C ARG A 200 -5.52 5.17 3.91
N ASN A 201 -6.58 4.74 3.23
CA ASN A 201 -6.46 3.92 2.02
C ASN A 201 -5.79 4.68 0.87
N LYS A 202 -6.12 5.97 0.68
CA LYS A 202 -5.46 6.82 -0.32
C LYS A 202 -3.97 6.98 -0.02
N PHE A 203 -3.61 7.20 1.25
CA PHE A 203 -2.20 7.30 1.63
C PHE A 203 -1.43 6.01 1.38
N GLN A 204 -2.02 4.85 1.71
CA GLN A 204 -1.44 3.54 1.37
C GLN A 204 -1.28 3.36 -0.14
N GLN A 205 -2.25 3.82 -0.94
CA GLN A 205 -2.15 3.81 -2.40
C GLN A 205 -0.99 4.69 -2.90
N THR A 206 -0.79 5.88 -2.32
CA THR A 206 0.35 6.76 -2.65
C THR A 206 1.69 6.06 -2.46
N ILE A 207 1.88 5.33 -1.36
CA ILE A 207 3.12 4.59 -1.09
C ILE A 207 3.41 3.55 -2.17
N LEU A 208 2.38 2.82 -2.61
CA LEU A 208 2.50 1.86 -3.71
C LEU A 208 2.83 2.57 -5.04
N GLN A 209 2.22 3.71 -5.32
CA GLN A 209 2.51 4.50 -6.53
C GLN A 209 3.94 5.06 -6.55
N LEU A 210 4.51 5.34 -5.38
CA LEU A 210 5.92 5.73 -5.21
C LEU A 210 6.90 4.55 -5.37
N GLY A 211 6.38 3.33 -5.55
CA GLY A 211 7.17 2.12 -5.78
C GLY A 211 7.71 1.47 -4.50
N TYR A 212 7.07 1.72 -3.35
CA TYR A 212 7.37 1.05 -2.08
C TYR A 212 6.33 -0.01 -1.77
N ASN A 213 6.77 -1.07 -1.09
CA ASN A 213 5.89 -2.04 -0.45
C ASN A 213 5.66 -1.62 1.01
N PHE A 214 4.55 -2.04 1.61
CA PHE A 214 4.33 -1.78 3.02
C PHE A 214 3.66 -2.93 3.77
N LEU A 215 4.02 -3.07 5.04
CA LEU A 215 3.28 -3.82 6.05
C LEU A 215 2.61 -2.81 6.98
N PHE A 216 1.30 -2.95 7.19
CA PHE A 216 0.57 -2.05 8.08
C PHE A 216 0.26 -2.75 9.41
N THR A 217 0.63 -2.12 10.52
CA THR A 217 0.27 -2.55 11.87
C THR A 217 -0.67 -1.51 12.51
N THR A 218 -1.77 -2.02 13.07
CA THR A 218 -2.83 -1.23 13.73
C THR A 218 -2.41 -0.76 15.11
#